data_AF-A0A0X3P7Z1-F1
#
_entry.id   AF-A0A0X3P7Z1-F1
#
_cell.length_a   1.000
_cell.length_b   1.000
_cell.length_c   1.000
_cell.angle_alpha   90.00
_cell.angle_beta   90.00
_cell.angle_gamma   90.00
#
_symmetry.space_group_name_H-M   'P 1'
#
loop_
_entity.id
_entity.type
_entity.pdbx_description
1 polymer ?
#
loop_
_entity_poly.entity_id
_entity_poly.type
_entity_poly.pdbx_seq_one_letter_code
_entity_poly.pdbx_strand_id
1 'polypeptide(L)'
;MSWAQCTCFFSRNIFVRSLSMTFEYFGDESFLTTYKSFLHKLKVTDDKIDEILAEVRRESSDRRFESIRSLERKVNIVKHYTPLSRTSFVLSVRTRSNILDL
;
A
#
# COMPACT_ATOMS: atom_id res chain seq x y z
N MET A 1 -4.90 15.55 12.18
CA MET A 1 -4.95 15.10 10.78
C MET A 1 -5.25 13.60 10.78
N SER A 2 -6.40 13.18 10.26
CA SER A 2 -6.69 11.76 10.03
C SER A 2 -6.15 11.36 8.66
N TRP A 3 -5.38 10.28 8.62
CA TRP A 3 -4.85 9.71 7.38
C TRP A 3 -5.60 8.42 7.11
N ALA A 4 -6.66 8.49 6.31
CA ALA A 4 -7.38 7.30 5.85
C ALA A 4 -6.97 7.00 4.41
N GLN A 5 -6.46 5.80 4.16
CA GLN A 5 -6.21 5.31 2.81
C GLN A 5 -7.37 4.39 2.40
N CYS A 6 -7.91 4.62 1.22
CA CYS A 6 -8.98 3.78 0.68
C CYS A 6 -8.50 2.33 0.56
N THR A 7 -9.32 1.37 0.99
CA THR A 7 -9.06 -0.06 0.82
C THR A 7 -8.87 -0.44 -0.65
N CYS A 8 -9.53 0.28 -1.56
CA CYS A 8 -9.41 0.13 -3.01
C CYS A 8 -7.97 0.25 -3.54
N PHE A 9 -7.10 0.99 -2.86
CA PHE A 9 -5.69 1.11 -3.25
C PHE A 9 -4.96 -0.26 -3.20
N PHE A 10 -5.33 -1.09 -2.22
CA PHE A 10 -4.69 -2.39 -1.99
C PHE A 10 -5.31 -3.51 -2.82
N SER A 11 -6.58 -3.37 -3.21
CA SER A 11 -7.36 -4.47 -3.79
C SER A 11 -7.69 -4.28 -5.27
N ARG A 12 -7.53 -3.10 -5.86
CA ARG A 12 -7.90 -2.85 -7.26
C ARG A 12 -6.70 -2.57 -8.16
N ASN A 13 -6.89 -2.78 -9.46
CA ASN A 13 -5.90 -2.48 -10.50
C ASN A 13 -4.54 -3.15 -10.22
N ILE A 14 -4.57 -4.43 -9.82
CA ILE A 14 -3.36 -5.21 -9.65
C ILE A 14 -2.98 -5.78 -11.00
N PHE A 15 -1.88 -5.27 -11.57
CA PHE A 15 -1.42 -5.66 -12.89
C PHE A 15 -0.63 -6.97 -12.81
N VAL A 16 -1.10 -7.98 -13.54
CA VAL A 16 -0.46 -9.29 -13.69
C VAL A 16 0.26 -9.30 -15.03
N ARG A 17 1.59 -9.32 -14.98
CA ARG A 17 2.42 -9.11 -16.18
C ARG A 17 2.27 -10.24 -17.19
N SER A 18 2.17 -11.47 -16.71
CA SER A 18 2.08 -12.68 -17.55
C SER A 18 0.86 -12.68 -18.48
N LEU A 19 -0.19 -11.96 -18.10
CA LEU A 19 -1.42 -11.83 -18.89
C LEU A 19 -1.59 -10.43 -19.50
N SER A 20 -0.76 -9.45 -19.12
CA SER A 20 -0.97 -8.04 -19.43
C SER A 20 -2.37 -7.54 -19.04
N MET A 21 -2.87 -8.00 -17.88
CA MET A 21 -4.22 -7.73 -17.39
C MET A 21 -4.21 -7.22 -15.97
N THR A 22 -5.23 -6.45 -15.61
CA THR A 22 -5.46 -6.00 -14.24
C THR A 22 -6.57 -6.79 -13.58
N PHE A 23 -6.38 -7.13 -12.31
CA PHE A 23 -7.37 -7.83 -11.49
C PHE A 23 -7.74 -7.03 -10.25
N GLU A 24 -8.89 -7.36 -9.69
CA GLU A 24 -9.24 -7.01 -8.32
C GLU A 24 -8.97 -8.21 -7.39
N TYR A 25 -8.60 -7.93 -6.14
CA TYR A 25 -8.22 -8.94 -5.15
C TYR A 25 -8.77 -8.60 -3.77
N PHE A 26 -9.77 -9.38 -3.37
CA PHE A 26 -10.40 -9.30 -2.06
C PHE A 26 -10.17 -10.56 -1.22
N GLY A 27 -9.22 -11.41 -1.64
CA GLY A 27 -8.90 -12.70 -1.04
C GLY A 27 -8.93 -13.83 -2.07
N ASP A 28 -8.24 -14.92 -1.75
CA ASP A 28 -8.03 -16.06 -2.67
C ASP A 28 -9.35 -16.67 -3.15
N GLU A 29 -10.30 -16.90 -2.24
CA GLU A 29 -11.61 -17.47 -2.57
C GLU A 29 -12.43 -16.57 -3.51
N SER A 30 -12.45 -15.26 -3.26
CA SER A 30 -13.12 -14.28 -4.12
C SER A 30 -12.47 -14.25 -5.50
N PHE A 31 -11.13 -14.25 -5.57
CA PHE A 31 -10.41 -14.24 -6.84
C PHE A 31 -10.74 -15.46 -7.68
N LEU A 32 -10.69 -16.66 -7.08
CA LEU A 32 -10.98 -17.92 -7.78
C LEU A 32 -12.45 -17.96 -8.23
N THR A 33 -13.38 -17.57 -7.38
CA THR A 33 -14.81 -17.52 -7.73
C THR A 33 -15.08 -16.58 -8.90
N THR A 34 -14.42 -15.42 -8.94
CA THR A 34 -14.63 -14.42 -9.99
C THR A 34 -13.91 -14.76 -11.30
N TYR A 35 -12.66 -15.21 -11.24
CA TYR A 35 -11.78 -15.25 -12.42
C TYR A 35 -11.43 -16.66 -12.91
N LYS A 36 -11.61 -17.73 -12.12
CA LYS A 36 -11.15 -19.08 -12.51
C LYS A 36 -11.73 -19.53 -13.86
N SER A 37 -13.04 -19.37 -14.05
CA SER A 37 -13.69 -19.72 -15.33
C SER A 37 -13.16 -18.89 -16.50
N PHE A 38 -12.93 -17.60 -16.29
CA PHE A 38 -12.37 -16.70 -17.30
C PHE A 38 -10.92 -17.09 -17.67
N LEU A 39 -10.09 -17.40 -16.66
CA LEU A 39 -8.70 -17.83 -16.86
C LEU A 39 -8.63 -19.16 -17.62
N HIS A 40 -9.51 -20.11 -17.35
CA HIS A 40 -9.60 -21.33 -18.15
C HIS A 40 -10.04 -21.08 -19.60
N LYS A 41 -10.93 -20.11 -19.86
CA LYS A 41 -11.28 -19.70 -21.23
C LYS A 41 -10.06 -19.13 -21.99
N LEU A 42 -9.13 -18.52 -21.26
CA LEU A 42 -7.83 -18.08 -21.78
C LEU A 42 -6.80 -19.22 -21.87
N LYS A 43 -7.18 -20.47 -21.60
CA LYS A 43 -6.31 -21.66 -21.57
C LYS A 43 -5.19 -21.57 -20.53
N VAL A 44 -5.41 -20.84 -19.43
CA VAL A 44 -4.51 -20.82 -18.28
C VAL A 44 -4.72 -22.10 -17.47
N THR A 45 -3.61 -22.79 -17.15
CA THR A 45 -3.60 -24.03 -16.34
C THR A 45 -3.79 -23.71 -14.86
N ASP A 46 -4.25 -24.68 -14.05
CA ASP A 46 -4.39 -24.48 -12.60
C ASP A 46 -3.06 -24.06 -11.94
N ASP A 47 -1.93 -24.69 -12.31
CA ASP A 47 -0.60 -24.28 -11.82
C ASP A 47 -0.32 -22.80 -12.10
N LYS A 48 -0.70 -22.31 -13.29
CA LYS A 48 -0.50 -20.92 -13.67
C LYS A 48 -1.47 -19.99 -12.96
N ILE A 49 -2.69 -20.46 -12.64
CA ILE A 49 -3.65 -19.72 -11.82
C ILE A 49 -3.06 -19.53 -10.41
N ASP A 50 -2.43 -20.54 -9.83
CA ASP A 50 -1.78 -20.44 -8.52
C ASP A 50 -0.61 -19.45 -8.53
N GLU A 51 0.19 -19.41 -9.61
CA GLU A 51 1.23 -18.41 -9.78
C GLU A 51 0.66 -16.98 -9.88
N ILE A 52 -0.42 -16.79 -10.66
CA ILE A 52 -1.11 -15.50 -10.78
C ILE A 52 -1.66 -15.07 -9.42
N LEU A 53 -2.28 -15.99 -8.70
CA LEU A 53 -2.84 -15.73 -7.38
C LEU A 53 -1.74 -15.30 -6.40
N ALA A 54 -0.57 -15.96 -6.43
CA ALA A 54 0.58 -15.59 -5.64
C ALA A 54 1.14 -14.20 -6.00
N GLU A 55 1.18 -13.84 -7.29
CA GLU A 55 1.56 -12.50 -7.77
C GLU A 55 0.61 -11.42 -7.25
N VAL A 56 -0.69 -11.63 -7.43
CA VAL A 56 -1.75 -10.69 -7.02
C VAL A 56 -1.75 -10.49 -5.50
N ARG A 57 -1.63 -11.58 -4.74
CA ARG A 57 -1.56 -11.56 -3.27
C ARG A 57 -0.35 -10.78 -2.78
N ARG A 58 0.82 -10.98 -3.41
CA ARG A 58 2.06 -10.27 -3.06
C ARG A 58 1.92 -8.78 -3.29
N GLU A 59 1.48 -8.36 -4.48
CA GLU A 59 1.30 -6.95 -4.83
C GLU A 59 0.30 -6.25 -3.87
N SER A 60 -0.81 -6.91 -3.54
CA SER A 60 -1.77 -6.38 -2.56
C SER A 60 -1.13 -6.17 -1.18
N SER A 61 -0.33 -7.12 -0.73
CA SER A 61 0.39 -7.04 0.55
C SER A 61 1.45 -5.94 0.53
N ASP A 62 2.24 -5.83 -0.53
CA ASP A 62 3.29 -4.82 -0.67
C ASP A 62 2.70 -3.40 -0.63
N ARG A 63 1.57 -3.18 -1.30
CA ARG A 63 0.84 -1.90 -1.24
C ARG A 63 0.36 -1.55 0.17
N ARG A 64 -0.09 -2.54 0.95
CA ARG A 64 -0.48 -2.33 2.37
C ARG A 64 0.72 -1.95 3.20
N PHE A 65 1.83 -2.67 3.03
CA PHE A 65 3.06 -2.42 3.75
C PHE A 65 3.63 -1.02 3.45
N GLU A 66 3.68 -0.62 2.18
CA GLU A 66 4.14 0.72 1.79
C GLU A 66 3.20 1.84 2.28
N SER A 67 1.89 1.58 2.36
CA SER A 67 0.95 2.52 2.99
C SER A 67 1.24 2.70 4.48
N ILE A 68 1.57 1.63 5.21
CA ILE A 68 1.96 1.71 6.62
C ILE A 68 3.25 2.51 6.76
N ARG A 69 4.29 2.19 5.96
CA ARG A 69 5.56 2.93 5.96
C ARG A 69 5.38 4.41 5.62
N SER A 70 4.51 4.72 4.66
CA SER A 70 4.18 6.10 4.29
C SER A 70 3.55 6.86 5.47
N LEU A 71 2.65 6.20 6.21
CA LEU A 71 2.05 6.78 7.41
C LEU A 71 3.09 6.99 8.52
N GLU A 72 3.94 6.00 8.79
CA GLU A 72 5.04 6.10 9.76
C GLU A 72 5.99 7.26 9.42
N ARG A 73 6.34 7.42 8.14
CA ARG A 73 7.14 8.57 7.68
C ARG A 73 6.45 9.90 7.96
N LYS A 74 5.15 10.01 7.69
CA LYS A 74 4.39 11.24 7.98
C LYS A 74 4.37 11.55 9.47
N VAL A 75 4.17 10.55 10.32
CA VAL A 75 4.21 10.71 11.78
C VAL A 75 5.59 11.17 12.24
N ASN A 76 6.65 10.56 11.70
CA ASN A 76 8.03 10.93 12.01
C ASN A 76 8.34 12.38 11.59
N ILE A 77 7.89 12.80 10.39
CA ILE A 77 8.03 14.18 9.93
C ILE A 77 7.34 15.15 10.88
N VAL A 78 6.07 14.92 11.24
CA VAL A 78 5.34 15.81 12.15
C VAL A 78 5.96 15.87 13.55
N LYS A 79 6.58 14.77 14.01
CA LYS A 79 7.23 14.72 15.32
C LYS A 79 8.52 15.54 15.39
N HIS A 80 9.26 15.62 14.28
CA HIS A 80 10.61 16.19 14.25
C HIS A 80 10.73 17.49 13.45
N TYR A 81 9.73 17.84 12.65
CA TYR A 81 9.78 18.97 11.74
C TYR A 81 8.52 19.82 11.79
N THR A 82 8.71 21.13 11.68
CA THR A 82 7.64 22.12 11.56
C THR A 82 7.39 22.39 10.07
N PRO A 83 6.15 22.23 9.57
CA PRO A 83 5.83 22.57 8.19
C PRO A 83 5.95 24.08 7.96
N LEU A 84 6.69 24.48 6.92
CA LEU A 84 6.73 25.87 6.43
C LEU A 84 5.74 26.07 5.27
N SER A 85 5.52 25.03 4.47
CA SER A 85 4.56 25.00 3.36
C SER A 85 4.04 23.58 3.15
N ARG A 86 3.26 23.34 2.09
CA ARG A 86 2.78 21.98 1.74
C ARG A 86 3.91 20.99 1.46
N THR A 87 5.06 21.45 0.97
CA THR A 87 6.17 20.59 0.53
C THR A 87 7.49 20.92 1.22
N SER A 88 7.54 21.91 2.11
CA SER A 88 8.76 22.32 2.81
C SER A 88 8.57 22.24 4.33
N PHE A 89 9.57 21.69 5.00
CA PHE A 89 9.59 21.49 6.45
C PHE A 89 10.94 21.94 7.01
N VAL A 90 10.96 22.49 8.23
CA VAL A 90 12.18 22.84 8.97
C VAL A 90 12.30 21.97 10.21
N LEU A 91 13.52 21.59 10.59
CA LEU A 91 13.75 20.80 11.80
C LEU A 91 13.23 21.58 13.01
N SER A 92 12.35 20.97 13.80
CA SER A 92 11.85 21.57 15.03
C SER A 92 12.98 21.58 16.06
N VAL A 93 13.61 22.74 16.24
CA VAL A 93 14.60 22.92 17.31
C VAL A 93 13.83 22.88 18.63
N ARG A 94 14.02 21.82 19.44
CA ARG A 94 13.67 21.89 20.86
C ARG A 94 14.59 22.93 21.48
N THR A 95 14.14 24.17 21.59
CA THR A 95 14.76 25.14 22.47
C THR A 95 14.76 24.51 23.87
N ARG A 96 15.95 24.16 24.38
CA ARG A 96 16.17 23.94 25.81
C ARG A 96 16.03 25.30 26.51
N SER A 97 14.83 25.86 26.54
CA SER A 97 14.51 26.98 27.42
C SER A 97 13.97 26.37 28.71
N ASN A 98 14.89 25.97 29.58
CA ASN A 98 14.77 25.90 31.04
C ASN A 98 16.22 25.76 31.57
N ILE A 99 17.03 26.76 31.25
CA ILE A 99 18.12 27.18 32.13
C ILE A 99 17.62 28.52 32.65
N LEU A 100 17.08 28.51 33.87
CA LEU A 100 16.98 29.62 34.83
C LEU A 100 15.99 29.18 35.92
N ASP A 101 16.39 28.17 36.69
CA ASP A 101 16.09 28.14 38.13
C ASP A 101 17.40 28.54 38.80
N LEU A 102 17.50 29.83 39.13
CA LEU A 102 18.45 30.41 40.09
C LEU A 102 17.63 31.00 41.24
#